data_AF-A0A9P8HA86-F1
#
_entry.id   AF-A0A9P8HA86-F1
#
_cell.length_a   1.000
_cell.length_b   1.000
_cell.length_c   1.000
_cell.angle_alpha   90.00
_cell.angle_beta   90.00
_cell.angle_gamma   90.00
#
_symmetry.space_group_name_H-M   'P 1'
#
loop_
_entity.id
_entity.type
_entity.pdbx_description
1 polymer ?
#
loop_
_entity_poly.entity_id
_entity_poly.type
_entity_poly.pdbx_seq_one_letter_code
_entity_poly.pdbx_strand_id
1 'polypeptide(L)'
;MQSGPNGWEAADGSLNNTSYRNIHPQGYVPALQVDGVIITELPAIITYIASSSTGKPNLLGNDNIERAKVAEWMAWLSGTVHAQGVSMYFRPERFTDDLSQYETVRSKGKAAVLKGLRRIDQHLDGNVHPVGVNETVVDFILPMFWYWSVRIGIPNLQETFSHLGNLVKKMEKKASLREAAELEGLELYFG
;
A
#
# COMPACT_ATOMS: atom_id res chain seq x y z
N MET A 1 9.43 -6.06 -8.42
CA MET A 1 9.30 -7.52 -8.69
C MET A 1 8.03 -7.75 -9.49
N GLN A 2 8.00 -8.78 -10.33
CA GLN A 2 6.85 -9.17 -11.14
C GLN A 2 6.45 -10.62 -10.84
N SER A 3 5.20 -10.97 -11.17
CA SER A 3 4.71 -12.34 -11.04
C SER A 3 5.26 -13.18 -12.18
N GLY A 4 6.05 -14.21 -11.86
CA GLY A 4 6.55 -15.22 -12.79
C GLY A 4 5.86 -16.58 -12.61
N PRO A 5 6.15 -17.56 -13.49
CA PRO A 5 5.55 -18.90 -13.44
C PRO A 5 5.86 -19.67 -12.15
N ASN A 6 6.94 -19.29 -11.44
CA ASN A 6 7.41 -19.94 -10.22
C ASN A 6 7.25 -19.07 -8.96
N GLY A 7 6.52 -17.96 -9.04
CA GLY A 7 6.36 -16.97 -7.97
C GLY A 7 6.96 -15.61 -8.33
N TRP A 8 7.28 -14.79 -7.32
CA TRP A 8 7.84 -13.46 -7.56
C TRP A 8 9.28 -13.52 -8.06
N GLU A 9 9.56 -12.74 -9.11
CA GLU A 9 10.88 -12.56 -9.73
C GLU A 9 11.18 -11.06 -9.82
N ALA A 10 12.46 -10.67 -9.86
CA ALA A 10 12.80 -9.26 -10.08
C ALA A 10 12.35 -8.82 -11.48
N ALA A 11 11.90 -7.56 -11.59
CA ALA A 11 11.40 -7.03 -12.86
C ALA A 11 12.50 -6.93 -13.92
N ASP A 12 13.75 -6.72 -13.48
CA ASP A 12 14.96 -6.70 -14.30
C ASP A 12 15.62 -8.09 -14.46
N GLY A 13 15.01 -9.15 -13.91
CA GLY A 13 15.55 -10.51 -13.94
C GLY A 13 16.71 -10.79 -12.98
N SER A 14 17.11 -9.83 -12.13
CA SER A 14 18.24 -9.98 -11.20
C SER A 14 18.05 -11.05 -10.12
N LEU A 15 16.80 -11.37 -9.76
CA LEU A 15 16.45 -12.37 -8.76
C LEU A 15 15.32 -13.26 -9.27
N ASN A 16 15.56 -14.58 -9.27
CA ASN A 16 14.48 -15.55 -9.44
C ASN A 16 13.79 -15.86 -8.10
N ASN A 17 12.68 -16.58 -8.15
CA ASN A 17 11.90 -16.87 -6.96
C ASN A 17 12.65 -17.70 -5.90
N THR A 18 13.46 -18.69 -6.32
CA THR A 18 14.27 -19.50 -5.40
C THR A 18 15.28 -18.65 -4.64
N SER A 19 16.01 -17.79 -5.34
CA SER A 19 16.97 -16.85 -4.73
C SER A 19 16.26 -15.84 -3.84
N TYR A 20 15.07 -15.36 -4.23
CA TYR A 20 14.28 -14.45 -3.39
C TYR A 20 13.79 -15.11 -2.10
N ARG A 21 13.47 -16.41 -2.13
CA ARG A 21 13.09 -17.16 -0.92
C ARG A 21 14.23 -17.29 0.10
N ASN A 22 15.49 -17.13 -0.31
CA ASN A 22 16.60 -17.03 0.63
C ASN A 22 16.63 -15.67 1.35
N ILE A 23 16.00 -14.63 0.78
CA ILE A 23 15.85 -13.29 1.38
C ILE A 23 14.59 -13.27 2.25
N HIS A 24 13.45 -13.67 1.68
CA HIS A 24 12.18 -13.75 2.38
C HIS A 24 11.61 -15.17 2.23
N PRO A 25 11.71 -16.04 3.26
CA PRO A 25 11.30 -17.45 3.17
C PRO A 25 9.85 -17.67 2.71
N GLN A 26 8.94 -16.78 3.09
CA GLN A 26 7.54 -16.80 2.71
C GLN A 26 7.30 -16.33 1.25
N GLY A 27 8.29 -15.73 0.61
CA GLY A 27 8.33 -15.46 -0.82
C GLY A 27 7.34 -14.39 -1.29
N TYR A 28 6.99 -13.42 -0.45
CA TYR A 28 6.18 -12.26 -0.84
C TYR A 28 6.95 -10.95 -0.67
N VAL A 29 6.55 -9.93 -1.42
CA VAL A 29 7.09 -8.56 -1.32
C VAL A 29 6.26 -7.73 -0.33
N PRO A 30 6.82 -6.66 0.26
CA PRO A 30 8.20 -6.15 0.13
C PRO A 30 9.21 -6.75 1.11
N ALA A 31 10.51 -6.61 0.79
CA ALA A 31 11.63 -6.84 1.70
C ALA A 31 12.70 -5.75 1.47
N LEU A 32 13.31 -5.25 2.55
CA LEU A 32 14.39 -4.27 2.53
C LEU A 32 15.64 -4.89 3.16
N GLN A 33 16.75 -4.92 2.42
CA GLN A 33 18.05 -5.30 2.98
C GLN A 33 18.86 -4.03 3.27
N VAL A 34 19.32 -3.89 4.51
CA VAL A 34 20.10 -2.73 4.97
C VAL A 34 21.05 -3.17 6.09
N ASP A 35 22.32 -2.76 6.01
CA ASP A 35 23.37 -3.11 6.97
C ASP A 35 23.47 -4.62 7.28
N GLY A 36 23.23 -5.46 6.27
CA GLY A 36 23.25 -6.92 6.41
C GLY A 36 22.00 -7.52 7.10
N VAL A 37 21.03 -6.68 7.48
CA VAL A 37 19.75 -7.08 8.07
C VAL A 37 18.65 -7.04 7.01
N ILE A 38 17.73 -8.01 7.06
CA ILE A 38 16.52 -8.03 6.23
C ILE A 38 15.33 -7.60 7.08
N ILE A 39 14.63 -6.56 6.64
CA ILE A 39 13.38 -6.06 7.21
C ILE A 39 12.26 -6.43 6.24
N THR A 40 11.26 -7.16 6.74
CA THR A 40 10.03 -7.49 6.01
C THR A 40 8.84 -6.76 6.65
N GLU A 41 7.67 -6.86 6.02
CA GLU A 41 6.44 -6.13 6.38
C GLU A 41 6.49 -4.64 6.06
N LEU A 42 5.55 -4.19 5.23
CA LEU A 42 5.49 -2.80 4.76
C LEU A 42 5.50 -1.78 5.92
N PRO A 43 4.70 -1.92 7.00
CA PRO A 43 4.76 -0.99 8.14
C PRO A 43 6.15 -0.89 8.78
N ALA A 44 6.88 -2.00 8.91
CA ALA A 44 8.22 -1.98 9.52
C ALA A 44 9.25 -1.32 8.59
N ILE A 45 9.21 -1.65 7.30
CA ILE A 45 10.10 -1.08 6.27
C ILE A 45 9.94 0.44 6.20
N ILE A 46 8.71 0.95 6.09
CA ILE A 46 8.49 2.41 6.01
C ILE A 46 8.84 3.11 7.31
N THR A 47 8.64 2.46 8.48
CA THR A 47 9.08 3.03 9.76
C THR A 47 10.60 3.18 9.79
N TYR A 48 11.33 2.16 9.34
CA TYR A 48 12.79 2.23 9.24
C TYR A 48 13.24 3.36 8.30
N ILE A 49 12.69 3.42 7.08
CA ILE A 49 13.03 4.44 6.08
C ILE A 49 12.76 5.84 6.64
N ALA A 50 11.57 6.06 7.20
CA ALA A 50 11.19 7.36 7.76
C ALA A 50 12.03 7.74 8.98
N SER A 51 12.42 6.78 9.83
CA SER A 51 13.30 7.02 10.98
C SER A 51 14.74 7.37 10.59
N SER A 52 15.19 6.90 9.41
CA SER A 52 16.53 7.14 8.88
C SER A 52 16.64 8.48 8.13
N SER A 53 15.49 9.11 7.81
CA SER A 53 15.48 10.43 7.20
C SER A 53 15.85 11.52 8.20
N THR A 54 16.85 12.32 7.87
CA THR A 54 17.27 13.49 8.66
C THR A 54 16.55 14.78 8.25
N GLY A 55 15.73 14.72 7.20
CA GLY A 55 14.99 15.86 6.65
C GLY A 55 13.64 16.12 7.35
N LYS A 56 13.15 17.36 7.24
CA LYS A 56 11.76 17.72 7.58
C LYS A 56 10.85 17.56 6.35
N PRO A 57 9.56 17.23 6.53
CA PRO A 57 8.86 16.98 7.79
C PRO A 57 9.21 15.62 8.42
N ASN A 58 8.97 15.46 9.72
CA ASN A 58 9.09 14.16 10.38
C ASN A 58 7.93 13.25 9.95
N LEU A 59 8.23 12.30 9.07
CA LEU A 59 7.23 11.44 8.44
C LEU A 59 6.61 10.41 9.40
N LEU A 60 7.13 10.28 10.62
CA LEU A 60 6.54 9.45 11.68
C LEU A 60 5.64 10.23 12.63
N GLY A 61 5.45 11.55 12.43
CA GLY A 61 4.72 12.41 13.35
C GLY A 61 5.63 13.15 14.33
N ASN A 62 5.16 14.30 14.78
CA ASN A 62 5.94 15.29 15.53
C ASN A 62 5.96 15.03 17.04
N ASP A 63 4.99 14.28 17.56
CA ASP A 63 4.91 13.89 18.97
C ASP A 63 4.56 12.40 19.12
N ASN A 64 4.49 11.93 20.37
CA ASN A 64 4.20 10.53 20.68
C ASN A 64 2.78 10.10 20.24
N ILE A 65 1.81 11.03 20.22
CA ILE A 65 0.45 10.73 19.80
C ILE A 65 0.40 10.61 18.28
N GLU A 66 0.99 11.53 17.52
CA GLU A 66 1.08 11.41 16.06
C GLU A 66 1.80 10.13 15.65
N ARG A 67 2.89 9.76 16.33
CA ARG A 67 3.59 8.47 16.11
C ARG A 67 2.69 7.27 16.33
N ALA A 68 1.91 7.27 17.42
CA ALA A 68 0.95 6.21 17.69
C ALA A 68 -0.16 6.17 16.62
N LYS A 69 -0.64 7.32 16.16
CA LYS A 69 -1.65 7.42 15.09
C LYS A 69 -1.10 6.94 13.74
N VAL A 70 0.15 7.24 13.39
CA VAL A 70 0.82 6.67 12.21
C VAL A 70 0.86 5.14 12.31
N ALA A 71 1.29 4.61 13.45
CA ALA A 71 1.32 3.16 13.67
C ALA A 71 -0.07 2.53 13.59
N GLU A 72 -1.10 3.16 14.16
CA GLU A 72 -2.50 2.73 14.07
C GLU A 72 -2.99 2.64 12.62
N TRP A 73 -2.76 3.70 11.83
CA TRP A 73 -3.12 3.71 10.42
C TRP A 73 -2.41 2.60 9.65
N MET A 74 -1.11 2.45 9.85
CA MET A 74 -0.32 1.45 9.13
C MET A 74 -0.70 0.02 9.49
N ALA A 75 -0.98 -0.25 10.78
CA ALA A 75 -1.48 -1.54 11.23
C ALA A 75 -2.85 -1.86 10.62
N TRP A 76 -3.78 -0.90 10.64
CA TRP A 76 -5.11 -1.07 10.06
C TRP A 76 -5.08 -1.26 8.54
N LEU A 77 -4.34 -0.42 7.81
CA LEU A 77 -4.19 -0.51 6.36
C LEU A 77 -3.58 -1.86 5.96
N SER A 78 -2.50 -2.28 6.63
CA SER A 78 -1.84 -3.55 6.34
C SER A 78 -2.73 -4.76 6.66
N GLY A 79 -3.24 -4.86 7.89
CA GLY A 79 -3.95 -6.05 8.37
C GLY A 79 -5.41 -6.14 7.94
N THR A 80 -6.07 -5.00 7.69
CA THR A 80 -7.50 -4.99 7.34
C THR A 80 -7.70 -4.72 5.85
N VAL A 81 -7.28 -3.55 5.35
CA VAL A 81 -7.62 -3.17 3.98
C VAL A 81 -6.83 -4.01 2.97
N HIS A 82 -5.53 -4.19 3.20
CA HIS A 82 -4.67 -4.96 2.30
C HIS A 82 -4.80 -6.47 2.51
N ALA A 83 -4.54 -6.99 3.71
CA ALA A 83 -4.52 -8.43 3.96
C ALA A 83 -5.90 -9.09 3.86
N GLN A 84 -6.99 -8.40 4.25
CA GLN A 84 -8.34 -8.97 4.12
C GLN A 84 -9.04 -8.51 2.83
N GLY A 85 -8.95 -7.23 2.46
CA GLY A 85 -9.65 -6.74 1.28
C GLY A 85 -8.95 -7.07 -0.04
N VAL A 86 -7.80 -6.45 -0.26
CA VAL A 86 -7.03 -6.54 -1.51
C VAL A 86 -6.60 -7.98 -1.79
N SER A 87 -6.16 -8.71 -0.77
CA SER A 87 -5.72 -10.11 -0.94
C SER A 87 -6.87 -11.05 -1.26
N MET A 88 -8.06 -10.91 -0.66
CA MET A 88 -9.23 -11.74 -1.05
C MET A 88 -9.59 -11.53 -2.53
N TYR A 89 -9.44 -10.30 -3.04
CA TYR A 89 -9.75 -10.02 -4.44
C TYR A 89 -8.71 -10.58 -5.41
N PHE A 90 -7.43 -10.28 -5.18
CA PHE A 90 -6.38 -10.69 -6.12
C PHE A 90 -5.86 -12.11 -5.91
N ARG A 91 -6.06 -12.68 -4.72
CA ARG A 91 -5.51 -13.97 -4.30
C ARG A 91 -6.56 -14.82 -3.55
N PRO A 92 -7.74 -15.09 -4.14
CA PRO A 92 -8.82 -15.83 -3.48
C PRO A 92 -8.40 -17.24 -3.04
N GLU A 93 -7.41 -17.85 -3.70
CA GLU A 93 -6.82 -19.14 -3.35
C GLU A 93 -6.22 -19.18 -1.93
N ARG A 94 -5.91 -18.03 -1.32
CA ARG A 94 -5.45 -17.97 0.08
C ARG A 94 -6.57 -18.15 1.10
N PHE A 95 -7.82 -18.09 0.66
CA PHE A 95 -8.99 -18.04 1.55
C PHE A 95 -9.96 -19.21 1.34
N THR A 96 -9.78 -19.97 0.26
CA THR A 96 -10.56 -21.17 -0.04
C THR A 96 -9.82 -22.03 -1.05
N ASP A 97 -9.85 -23.35 -0.86
CA ASP A 97 -9.37 -24.32 -1.85
C ASP A 97 -10.47 -24.68 -2.89
N ASP A 98 -11.72 -24.28 -2.62
CA ASP A 98 -12.85 -24.50 -3.53
C ASP A 98 -12.90 -23.40 -4.60
N LEU A 99 -12.52 -23.76 -5.83
CA LEU A 99 -12.53 -22.89 -7.01
C LEU A 99 -13.92 -22.26 -7.27
N SER A 100 -15.01 -22.96 -6.94
CA SER A 100 -16.37 -22.45 -7.13
C SER A 100 -16.69 -21.24 -6.25
N GLN A 101 -15.95 -21.07 -5.13
CA GLN A 101 -16.12 -19.97 -4.18
C GLN A 101 -15.27 -18.73 -4.50
N TYR A 102 -14.42 -18.78 -5.52
CA TYR A 102 -13.47 -17.69 -5.79
C TYR A 102 -14.17 -16.36 -6.05
N GLU A 103 -15.26 -16.33 -6.82
CA GLU A 103 -16.01 -15.09 -7.06
C GLU A 103 -16.69 -14.55 -5.79
N THR A 104 -17.14 -15.43 -4.91
CA THR A 104 -17.67 -15.03 -3.60
C THR A 104 -16.59 -14.41 -2.72
N VAL A 105 -15.39 -15.01 -2.69
CA VAL A 105 -14.23 -14.45 -1.96
C VAL A 105 -13.82 -13.10 -2.55
N ARG A 106 -13.73 -12.99 -3.88
CA ARG A 106 -13.43 -11.72 -4.56
C ARG A 106 -14.45 -10.65 -4.22
N SER A 107 -15.74 -10.98 -4.24
CA SER A 107 -16.82 -10.06 -3.90
C SER A 107 -16.69 -9.55 -2.45
N LYS A 108 -16.37 -10.43 -1.50
CA LYS A 108 -16.09 -10.03 -0.11
C LYS A 108 -14.87 -9.13 0.00
N GLY A 109 -13.80 -9.44 -0.73
CA GLY A 109 -12.59 -8.60 -0.81
C GLY A 109 -12.89 -7.20 -1.33
N LYS A 110 -13.60 -7.08 -2.45
CA LYS A 110 -14.05 -5.80 -3.02
C LYS A 110 -14.90 -5.01 -2.02
N ALA A 111 -15.82 -5.66 -1.31
CA ALA A 111 -16.63 -5.01 -0.28
C ALA A 111 -15.79 -4.48 0.90
N ALA A 112 -14.79 -5.23 1.33
CA ALA A 112 -13.87 -4.81 2.38
C ALA A 112 -13.00 -3.62 1.95
N VAL A 113 -12.50 -3.61 0.71
CA VAL A 113 -11.78 -2.46 0.12
C VAL A 113 -12.70 -1.23 0.09
N LEU A 114 -13.92 -1.34 -0.43
CA LEU A 114 -14.89 -0.22 -0.45
C LEU A 114 -15.19 0.33 0.95
N LYS A 115 -15.29 -0.54 1.97
CA LYS A 115 -15.44 -0.10 3.36
C LYS A 115 -14.19 0.65 3.85
N GLY A 116 -13.00 0.19 3.49
CA GLY A 116 -11.74 0.87 3.77
C GLY A 116 -11.68 2.26 3.15
N LEU A 117 -11.96 2.37 1.85
CA LEU A 117 -11.98 3.64 1.12
C LEU A 117 -12.97 4.64 1.73
N ARG A 118 -14.18 4.19 2.09
CA ARG A 118 -15.16 5.04 2.80
C ARG A 118 -14.62 5.58 4.10
N ARG A 119 -13.97 4.75 4.92
CA ARG A 119 -13.37 5.20 6.20
C ARG A 119 -12.25 6.21 5.95
N ILE A 120 -11.40 5.98 4.95
CA ILE A 120 -10.31 6.90 4.59
C ILE A 120 -10.88 8.24 4.14
N ASP A 121 -11.83 8.22 3.19
CA ASP A 121 -12.41 9.42 2.62
C ASP A 121 -13.15 10.27 3.67
N GLN A 122 -13.96 9.62 4.52
CA GLN A 122 -14.62 10.29 5.65
C GLN A 122 -13.64 10.89 6.64
N HIS A 123 -12.51 10.22 6.89
CA HIS A 123 -11.48 10.78 7.77
C HIS A 123 -10.80 12.00 7.14
N LEU A 124 -10.68 12.06 5.82
CA LEU A 124 -10.10 13.19 5.10
C LEU A 124 -11.09 14.35 4.87
N ASP A 125 -12.36 14.18 5.23
CA ASP A 125 -13.31 15.29 5.29
C ASP A 125 -12.89 16.25 6.42
N GLY A 126 -12.42 17.44 6.04
CA GLY A 126 -11.87 18.45 6.95
C GLY A 126 -10.42 18.22 7.37
N ASN A 127 -9.78 17.09 7.04
CA ASN A 127 -8.37 16.83 7.35
C ASN A 127 -7.50 16.82 6.09
N VAL A 128 -6.47 17.66 6.06
CA VAL A 128 -5.52 17.71 4.92
C VAL A 128 -4.61 16.48 4.86
N HIS A 129 -4.33 15.89 6.01
CA HIS A 129 -3.45 14.73 6.19
C HIS A 129 -4.14 13.67 7.07
N PRO A 130 -3.85 12.36 6.90
CA PRO A 130 -4.43 11.31 7.73
C PRO A 130 -4.03 11.42 9.22
N VAL A 131 -2.86 11.99 9.49
CA VAL A 131 -2.32 12.18 10.83
C VAL A 131 -1.79 13.59 10.99
N GLY A 132 -2.28 14.31 11.99
CA GLY A 132 -1.80 15.65 12.33
C GLY A 132 -2.01 16.66 11.21
N VAL A 133 -1.14 17.67 11.17
CA VAL A 133 -1.18 18.77 10.19
C VAL A 133 -0.10 18.68 9.12
N ASN A 134 0.84 17.74 9.25
CA ASN A 134 1.98 17.55 8.36
C ASN A 134 1.89 16.21 7.64
N GLU A 135 2.59 16.10 6.51
CA GLU A 135 2.74 14.84 5.79
C GLU A 135 3.44 13.79 6.66
N THR A 136 2.89 12.58 6.64
CA THR A 136 3.45 11.38 7.27
C THR A 136 3.60 10.27 6.23
N VAL A 137 4.19 9.14 6.61
CA VAL A 137 4.24 7.95 5.75
C VAL A 137 2.85 7.49 5.30
N VAL A 138 1.79 7.76 6.07
CA VAL A 138 0.42 7.35 5.72
C VAL A 138 -0.03 8.00 4.41
N ASP A 139 0.32 9.27 4.19
CA ASP A 139 0.03 10.00 2.95
C ASP A 139 0.61 9.33 1.71
N PHE A 140 1.78 8.72 1.82
CA PHE A 140 2.45 8.02 0.71
C PHE A 140 1.89 6.61 0.47
N ILE A 141 1.26 6.01 1.48
CA ILE A 141 0.69 4.67 1.38
C ILE A 141 -0.74 4.68 0.85
N LEU A 142 -1.54 5.70 1.15
CA LEU A 142 -2.93 5.79 0.66
C LEU A 142 -3.08 5.74 -0.88
N PRO A 143 -2.21 6.35 -1.70
CA PRO A 143 -2.24 6.20 -3.16
C PRO A 143 -2.20 4.74 -3.63
N MET A 144 -1.48 3.84 -2.96
CA MET A 144 -1.46 2.43 -3.35
C MET A 144 -2.86 1.79 -3.31
N PHE A 145 -3.66 2.12 -2.28
CA PHE A 145 -5.03 1.63 -2.17
C PHE A 145 -5.95 2.21 -3.24
N TRP A 146 -5.69 3.43 -3.71
CA TRP A 146 -6.38 3.99 -4.86
C TRP A 146 -6.10 3.19 -6.13
N TYR A 147 -4.82 2.94 -6.46
CA TYR A 147 -4.47 2.17 -7.66
C TYR A 147 -4.97 0.72 -7.62
N TRP A 148 -4.93 0.07 -6.45
CA TRP A 148 -5.56 -1.25 -6.31
C TRP A 148 -7.07 -1.18 -6.55
N SER A 149 -7.74 -0.11 -6.12
CA SER A 149 -9.17 0.09 -6.35
C SER A 149 -9.51 0.29 -7.83
N VAL A 150 -8.65 0.99 -8.58
CA VAL A 150 -8.72 1.08 -10.05
C VAL A 150 -8.60 -0.32 -10.66
N ARG A 151 -7.60 -1.11 -10.26
CA ARG A 151 -7.39 -2.48 -10.75
C ARG A 151 -8.50 -3.47 -10.37
N ILE A 152 -9.20 -3.24 -9.26
CA ILE A 152 -10.39 -4.00 -8.83
C ILE A 152 -11.63 -3.63 -9.68
N GLY A 153 -11.56 -2.56 -10.47
CA GLY A 153 -12.69 -2.05 -11.25
C GLY A 153 -13.78 -1.46 -10.35
N ILE A 154 -13.40 -0.68 -9.34
CA ILE A 154 -14.37 0.16 -8.62
C ILE A 154 -14.67 1.38 -9.50
N PRO A 155 -15.93 1.58 -9.94
CA PRO A 155 -16.28 2.71 -10.80
C PRO A 155 -16.34 4.02 -10.02
N ASN A 156 -16.23 5.14 -10.72
CA ASN A 156 -16.49 6.49 -10.21
C ASN A 156 -15.73 6.81 -8.92
N LEU A 157 -14.44 6.44 -8.85
CA LEU A 157 -13.63 6.59 -7.64
C LEU A 157 -13.52 8.06 -7.20
N GLN A 158 -13.29 8.98 -8.14
CA GLN A 158 -13.14 10.41 -7.83
C GLN A 158 -14.45 11.05 -7.37
N GLU A 159 -15.56 10.63 -7.95
CA GLU A 159 -16.89 11.11 -7.57
C GLU A 159 -17.32 10.57 -6.21
N THR A 160 -16.95 9.32 -5.90
CA THR A 160 -17.37 8.63 -4.67
C THR A 160 -16.44 8.93 -3.49
N PHE A 161 -15.15 9.09 -3.74
CA PHE A 161 -14.10 9.26 -2.71
C PHE A 161 -13.27 10.50 -3.04
N SER A 162 -13.92 11.66 -3.08
CA SER A 162 -13.32 12.89 -3.55
C SER A 162 -12.20 13.41 -2.64
N HIS A 163 -12.29 13.22 -1.33
CA HIS A 163 -11.26 13.64 -0.37
C HIS A 163 -10.00 12.78 -0.51
N LEU A 164 -10.17 11.46 -0.61
CA LEU A 164 -9.05 10.56 -0.90
C LEU A 164 -8.46 10.85 -2.28
N GLY A 165 -9.29 11.03 -3.31
CA GLY A 165 -8.83 11.37 -4.66
C GLY A 165 -8.04 12.68 -4.71
N ASN A 166 -8.47 13.70 -3.94
CA ASN A 166 -7.72 14.95 -3.78
C ASN A 166 -6.35 14.74 -3.12
N LEU A 167 -6.26 13.88 -2.10
CA LEU A 167 -4.98 13.49 -1.51
C LEU A 167 -4.09 12.81 -2.55
N VAL A 168 -4.61 11.81 -3.29
CA VAL A 168 -3.85 11.10 -4.32
C VAL A 168 -3.32 12.09 -5.38
N LYS A 169 -4.19 12.97 -5.89
CA LYS A 169 -3.80 14.02 -6.84
C LYS A 169 -2.73 14.96 -6.30
N LYS A 170 -2.71 15.25 -5.00
CA LYS A 170 -1.64 16.02 -4.35
C LYS A 170 -0.34 15.21 -4.31
N MET A 171 -0.40 13.93 -3.93
CA MET A 171 0.76 13.06 -3.82
C MET A 171 1.41 12.77 -5.18
N GLU A 172 0.62 12.61 -6.24
CA GLU A 172 1.11 12.40 -7.61
C GLU A 172 1.91 13.58 -8.19
N LYS A 173 1.84 14.76 -7.57
CA LYS A 173 2.67 15.91 -7.96
C LYS A 173 4.08 15.86 -7.37
N LYS A 174 4.35 14.97 -6.41
CA LYS A 174 5.67 14.86 -5.78
C LYS A 174 6.64 14.14 -6.71
N ALA A 175 7.83 14.72 -6.87
CA ALA A 175 8.90 14.14 -7.67
C ALA A 175 9.20 12.68 -7.27
N SER A 176 9.27 12.40 -5.96
CA SER A 176 9.53 11.05 -5.45
C SER A 176 8.50 10.01 -5.88
N LEU A 177 7.21 10.39 -5.99
CA LEU A 177 6.16 9.46 -6.41
C LEU A 177 6.14 9.30 -7.93
N ARG A 178 6.42 10.37 -8.67
CA ARG A 178 6.57 10.32 -10.14
C ARG A 178 7.74 9.45 -10.56
N GLU A 179 8.89 9.61 -9.91
CA GLU A 179 10.08 8.80 -10.15
C GLU A 179 9.83 7.33 -9.82
N ALA A 180 9.19 7.03 -8.68
CA ALA A 180 8.81 5.67 -8.34
C ALA A 180 7.85 5.05 -9.38
N ALA A 181 6.85 5.81 -9.83
CA ALA A 181 5.93 5.33 -10.87
C ALA A 181 6.63 5.08 -12.21
N GLU A 182 7.56 5.97 -12.61
CA GLU A 182 8.37 5.78 -13.82
C GLU A 182 9.24 4.52 -13.74
N LEU A 183 9.94 4.33 -12.61
CA LEU A 183 10.76 3.13 -12.37
C LEU A 183 9.93 1.83 -12.38
N GLU A 184 8.68 1.89 -11.92
CA GLU A 184 7.77 0.75 -11.94
C GLU A 184 6.95 0.63 -13.24
N GLY A 185 7.12 1.55 -14.20
CA GLY A 185 6.35 1.56 -15.46
C GLY A 185 4.85 1.76 -15.25
N LEU A 186 4.46 2.52 -14.22
CA LEU A 186 3.08 2.78 -13.84
C LEU A 186 2.62 4.16 -14.32
N GLU A 187 1.41 4.22 -14.88
CA GLU A 187 0.75 5.49 -15.19
C GLU A 187 0.06 6.06 -13.94
N LEU A 188 0.28 7.35 -13.69
CA LEU A 188 -0.40 8.09 -12.63
C LEU A 188 -1.86 8.36 -13.03
N TYR A 189 -2.77 8.35 -12.06
CA TYR A 189 -4.20 8.42 -12.33
C TYR A 189 -4.68 9.83 -12.69
N PHE A 190 -4.08 10.87 -12.09
CA PHE A 190 -4.38 12.28 -12.36
C PHE A 190 -3.23 13.01 -13.07
N GLY A 191 -2.18 12.27 -13.46
CA GLY A 191 -0.94 12.78 -14.03
C GLY A 191 -1.02 13.16 -15.50
#